data_AF-A0A095XIH7-F1
#
_entry.id   AF-A0A095XIH7-F1
#
_cell.length_a   1.000
_cell.length_b   1.000
_cell.length_c   1.000
_cell.angle_alpha   90.00
_cell.angle_beta   90.00
_cell.angle_gamma   90.00
#
_symmetry.space_group_name_H-M   'P 1'
#
loop_
_entity.id
_entity.type
_entity.pdbx_description
1 polymer ?
#
loop_
_entity_poly.entity_id
_entity_poly.type
_entity_poly.pdbx_seq_one_letter_code
_entity_poly.pdbx_strand_id
1 'polypeptide(L)' 'MKARKWDYKTRKYYDYDLPEEACLYSDDMDKVIACPQCGRKMLFGDGYTSRQIHTEHGLGYAVCEQCHVKD' A
#
# COMPACT_ATOMS: atom_id res chain seq x y z
N MET A 1 10.45 -7.48 3.91
CA MET A 1 9.64 -6.85 4.98
C MET A 1 8.26 -7.47 4.96
N LYS A 2 7.68 -7.77 6.13
CA LYS A 2 6.28 -8.23 6.21
C LYS A 2 5.36 -7.03 6.25
N ALA A 3 4.24 -7.10 5.53
CA ALA A 3 3.20 -6.09 5.60
C ALA A 3 2.12 -6.51 6.59
N ARG A 4 1.46 -5.49 7.14
CA ARG A 4 0.30 -5.65 8.01
C ARG A 4 -0.81 -4.73 7.54
N LYS A 5 -2.04 -5.19 7.65
CA LYS A 5 -3.23 -4.41 7.34
C LYS A 5 -3.97 -4.05 8.62
N TRP A 6 -4.26 -2.76 8.78
CA TRP A 6 -5.09 -2.24 9.84
C TRP A 6 -6.55 -2.55 9.57
N ASP A 7 -7.23 -3.15 10.54
CA ASP A 7 -8.67 -3.35 10.51
C ASP A 7 -9.35 -2.28 11.40
N TYR A 8 -10.19 -1.43 10.80
CA TYR A 8 -10.88 -0.37 11.54
C TYR A 8 -11.93 -0.87 12.54
N LYS A 9 -12.50 -2.07 12.31
CA LYS A 9 -13.51 -2.66 13.20
C LYS A 9 -12.86 -3.21 14.45
N THR A 10 -11.78 -3.98 14.31
CA THR A 10 -11.12 -4.63 15.46
C THR A 10 -10.02 -3.76 16.09
N ARG A 11 -9.59 -2.70 15.38
CA ARG A 11 -8.51 -1.79 15.77
C ARG A 11 -7.18 -2.53 16.00
N LYS A 12 -6.90 -3.50 15.13
CA LYS A 12 -5.70 -4.33 15.20
C LYS A 12 -5.06 -4.46 13.82
N TYR A 13 -3.77 -4.79 13.84
CA TYR A 13 -3.04 -5.19 12.65
C TYR A 13 -3.09 -6.70 12.47
N TYR A 14 -3.24 -7.13 11.22
CA TYR A 14 -3.13 -8.52 10.80
C TYR A 14 -2.07 -8.65 9.72
N ASP A 15 -1.40 -9.80 9.67
CA ASP A 15 -0.46 -10.11 8.59
C ASP A 15 -1.18 -10.00 7.23
N TYR A 16 -0.48 -9.43 6.25
CA TYR A 16 -1.05 -9.13 4.94
C TYR A 16 -0.07 -9.51 3.83
N ASP A 17 -0.52 -10.34 2.91
CA ASP A 17 0.24 -10.74 1.74
C ASP A 17 0.14 -9.64 0.67
N LEU A 18 1.31 -9.12 0.27
CA LEU A 18 1.40 -8.12 -0.78
C LEU A 18 1.49 -8.76 -2.16
N PRO A 19 0.95 -8.10 -3.21
CA PRO A 19 1.34 -8.43 -4.56
C PRO A 19 2.83 -8.16 -4.77
N GLU A 20 3.48 -8.93 -5.65
CA GLU A 20 4.93 -8.89 -5.90
C GLU A 20 5.46 -7.49 -6.21
N GLU A 21 4.68 -6.68 -6.94
CA GLU A 21 5.06 -5.33 -7.35
C GLU A 21 4.54 -4.22 -6.42
N ALA A 22 4.08 -4.56 -5.21
CA ALA A 22 3.78 -3.54 -4.20
C ALA A 22 5.05 -2.78 -3.82
N CYS A 23 4.97 -1.45 -3.81
CA CYS A 23 6.13 -0.61 -3.57
C CYS A 23 5.94 0.23 -2.30
N LEU A 24 6.94 0.20 -1.43
CA LEU A 24 7.00 1.04 -0.23
C LEU A 24 7.61 2.41 -0.55
N TYR A 25 8.66 2.41 -1.36
CA TYR A 25 9.46 3.59 -1.69
C TYR A 25 10.15 3.38 -3.04
N SER A 26 10.20 4.45 -3.83
CA SER A 26 10.95 4.55 -5.07
C SER A 26 11.38 6.02 -5.25
N ASP A 27 12.57 6.24 -5.78
CA ASP A 27 13.04 7.53 -6.29
C ASP A 27 12.69 7.71 -7.78
N ASP A 28 12.40 6.62 -8.49
CA ASP A 28 11.81 6.62 -9.83
C ASP A 28 10.28 6.74 -9.75
N MET A 29 9.76 7.88 -10.21
CA MET A 29 8.33 8.22 -10.22
C MET A 29 7.58 7.54 -11.37
N ASP A 30 8.27 7.16 -12.45
CA ASP A 30 7.70 6.49 -13.62
C ASP A 30 7.72 4.96 -13.47
N LYS A 31 8.24 4.45 -12.35
CA LYS A 31 8.22 3.03 -12.02
C LYS A 31 6.79 2.52 -11.94
N VAL A 32 6.49 1.48 -12.74
CA VAL A 32 5.21 0.76 -12.64
C VAL A 32 5.21 -0.10 -11.38
N ILE A 33 4.18 0.05 -10.56
CA ILE A 33 3.94 -0.68 -9.32
C ILE A 33 2.53 -1.25 -9.30
N ALA A 34 2.26 -2.21 -8.40
CA ALA A 34 0.92 -2.71 -8.13
C ALA A 34 0.35 -2.11 -6.84
N CYS A 35 -0.87 -1.58 -6.90
CA CYS A 35 -1.59 -1.15 -5.70
C CYS A 35 -1.81 -2.37 -4.77
N PRO A 36 -1.35 -2.34 -3.50
CA PRO A 36 -1.44 -3.48 -2.61
C PRO A 36 -2.86 -3.81 -2.15
N GLN A 37 -3.83 -2.91 -2.36
CA GLN A 37 -5.23 -3.11 -1.98
C GLN A 37 -6.07 -3.75 -3.10
N CYS A 38 -5.83 -3.38 -4.37
CA CYS A 38 -6.68 -3.81 -5.50
C CYS A 38 -5.91 -4.45 -6.66
N GLY A 39 -4.57 -4.49 -6.62
CA GLY A 39 -3.73 -5.09 -7.66
C GLY A 39 -3.56 -4.25 -8.93
N ARG A 40 -4.25 -3.11 -9.07
CA ARG A 40 -4.13 -2.23 -10.23
C ARG A 40 -2.69 -1.77 -10.45
N LYS A 41 -2.22 -1.83 -11.70
CA LYS A 41 -0.94 -1.23 -12.12
C LYS A 41 -1.05 0.30 -12.20
N MET A 42 -0.03 0.99 -11.72
CA MET A 42 0.05 2.46 -11.69
C MET A 42 1.51 2.91 -11.65
N LEU A 43 1.78 4.17 -11.97
CA LEU A 43 3.09 4.78 -11.72
C LEU A 43 3.25 5.04 -10.21
N PHE A 44 4.46 4.87 -9.70
CA PHE A 44 4.76 5.18 -8.29
C PHE A 44 4.43 6.64 -7.96
N GLY A 45 4.68 7.56 -8.89
CA GLY A 45 4.42 8.98 -8.71
C GLY A 45 2.94 9.37 -8.62
N ASP A 46 2.03 8.52 -9.11
CA ASP A 46 0.59 8.69 -8.95
C ASP A 46 0.07 8.08 -7.63
N GLY A 47 0.99 7.55 -6.81
CA GLY A 47 0.73 6.85 -5.56
C GLY A 47 0.49 7.75 -4.37
N TYR A 48 -0.40 7.30 -3.50
CA TYR A 48 -0.64 7.89 -2.18
C TYR A 48 -0.17 6.93 -1.10
N THR A 49 0.27 7.46 0.03
CA THR A 49 0.61 6.63 1.20
C THR A 49 -0.65 5.95 1.74
N SER A 50 -0.61 4.63 1.87
CA SER A 50 -1.71 3.84 2.42
C SER A 50 -2.00 4.25 3.87
N ARG A 51 -3.29 4.29 4.21
CA ARG A 51 -3.79 4.51 5.58
C ARG A 51 -4.07 3.20 6.34
N GLN A 52 -3.96 2.06 5.65
CA GLN A 52 -4.31 0.74 6.18
C GLN A 52 -3.18 -0.29 6.04
N ILE A 53 -2.40 -0.25 4.96
CA ILE A 53 -1.38 -1.26 4.66
C ILE A 53 -0.01 -0.68 4.96
N HIS A 54 0.61 -1.19 6.02
CA HIS A 54 1.88 -0.67 6.53
C HIS A 54 2.92 -1.78 6.66
N THR A 55 4.18 -1.39 6.79
CA THR A 55 5.23 -2.28 7.32
C THR A 55 5.00 -2.53 8.82
N GLU A 56 5.74 -3.47 9.39
CA GLU A 56 5.72 -3.70 10.85
C GLU A 56 6.13 -2.47 11.68
N HIS A 57 6.80 -1.50 11.06
CA HIS A 57 7.22 -0.23 11.66
C HIS A 57 6.26 0.94 11.39
N GLY A 58 5.14 0.69 10.69
CA GLY A 58 4.11 1.72 10.43
C GLY A 58 4.34 2.56 9.17
N LEU A 59 5.28 2.20 8.29
CA LEU A 59 5.45 2.90 7.00
C LEU A 59 4.41 2.42 5.99
N GLY A 60 3.68 3.34 5.36
CA GLY A 60 2.61 3.00 4.41
C GLY A 60 3.11 2.70 3.00
N TYR A 61 2.55 1.66 2.40
CA TYR A 61 2.80 1.32 0.98
C TYR A 61 2.08 2.28 0.05
N ALA A 62 2.57 2.43 -1.19
CA ALA A 62 1.90 3.23 -2.21
C ALA A 62 0.62 2.55 -2.71
N VAL A 63 -0.51 3.25 -2.61
CA VAL A 63 -1.83 2.82 -3.11
C VAL A 63 -2.34 3.78 -4.18
N CYS A 64 -3.23 3.31 -5.06
CA CYS A 64 -3.89 4.18 -6.02
C CYS A 64 -4.85 5.15 -5.34
N GLU A 65 -5.10 6.29 -5.98
CA GLU A 65 -6.06 7.31 -5.51
C GLU A 65 -7.40 6.70 -5.08
N GLN A 66 -7.98 5.82 -5.91
CA GLN A 66 -9.27 5.18 -5.63
C GLN A 66 -9.27 4.35 -4.34
N CYS A 67 -8.13 3.74 -3.98
CA CYS A 67 -8.00 2.99 -2.74
C CYS A 67 -7.61 3.88 -1.55
N HIS A 68 -7.03 5.06 -1.81
CA HIS A 68 -6.72 6.04 -0.78
C HIS A 68 -7.96 6.82 -0.33
N VAL A 69 -8.86 7.17 -1.26
CA VAL A 69 -10.12 7.89 -0.95
C VAL A 69 -11.21 6.97 -0.39
N LYS A 70 -11.09 5.65 -0.61
CA LYS A 70 -11.99 4.65 -0.03
C LYS A 70 -11.63 4.46 1.44
N ASP A 71 -12.10 5.38 2.27
CA ASP A 71 -12.23 5.23 3.71
C ASP A 71 -13.62 5.69 4.17
#